data_AF-A0A851H2H3-F1
#
_entry.id   AF-A0A851H2H3-F1
#
_cell.length_a   1.000
_cell.length_b   1.000
_cell.length_c   1.000
_cell.angle_alpha   90.00
_cell.angle_beta   90.00
_cell.angle_gamma   90.00
#
_symmetry.space_group_name_H-M   'P 1'
#
loop_
_entity.id
_entity.type
_entity.pdbx_description
1 polymer ?
#
loop_
_entity_poly.entity_id
_entity_poly.type
_entity_poly.pdbx_seq_one_letter_code
_entity_poly.pdbx_strand_id
1 'polypeptide(L)'
;MVENFKLTKLALAGLTAWGLASSVFAEPELNARQLYADNCAGCHQAGRVGNRFIPPLVKERLGDLTNDTVSMMIKTGIANTIMPPWAGRLSDKEISAIALLIRTESADNLDWTLEDSKASLKVMVDEKTLPNKPVYSANPLDLMAVMQRGRHAQAPESRVVFFDGATNKKVGEVPTARAPHMFRYNPVNPRWAYARTDVGELYKIDLYTMQAVRRVKTSQSGPFFDITWDGKWIATGGIIPGNITILNADTLEPVKEFRITGDNPTGGQLRGGPVGGSYSSIVRALTPNGGMFAVAARFTGEVWLIEPNKPGMPVTKLNTHLPTDVTQNAYLYDGFTSEDMRYIFISDRRPNNKIIAIDGETKKIVSQFPAGCSPLVGSGSVLYRKDGSKLYFGSNGGYLDDVDGDCSTKNYKDYVVTAFDENFKLFKQIKVPANSSSIAIHPNAPYIAVGGNAGKDMMFIDKEKLEYVKSVDVGYDTDYPEYTRDGKYLYINSSSGGDRLKIYDSKTLKQVAEYRIPAPAGIFAHARVLWGLKGAKERPIGSFANYPLKDN
;
A
#
# COMPACT_ATOMS: atom_id res chain seq x y z
N MET A 1 -99.02 29.31 13.54
CA MET A 1 -100.16 28.69 14.23
C MET A 1 -99.73 27.29 14.66
N VAL A 2 -99.75 27.04 15.98
CA VAL A 2 -99.79 25.74 16.68
C VAL A 2 -98.55 24.83 16.49
N GLU A 3 -97.51 24.98 17.31
CA GLU A 3 -97.27 24.33 18.63
C GLU A 3 -97.42 22.80 18.67
N ASN A 4 -96.32 22.11 18.98
CA ASN A 4 -96.32 21.07 20.01
C ASN A 4 -94.93 20.83 20.61
N PHE A 5 -94.89 20.91 21.94
CA PHE A 5 -93.76 20.76 22.85
C PHE A 5 -93.16 19.33 22.87
N LYS A 6 -91.85 19.19 23.17
CA LYS A 6 -91.35 18.78 24.50
C LYS A 6 -89.84 18.49 24.56
N LEU A 7 -89.31 18.82 25.75
CA LEU A 7 -88.21 18.19 26.51
C LEU A 7 -86.76 18.60 26.26
N THR A 8 -86.36 19.58 27.04
CA THR A 8 -85.01 19.86 27.56
C THR A 8 -84.46 18.67 28.35
N LYS A 9 -83.21 18.24 28.04
CA LYS A 9 -82.30 17.58 28.99
C LYS A 9 -80.89 18.15 28.80
N LEU A 10 -80.36 18.74 29.87
CA LEU A 10 -78.92 19.02 30.04
C LEU A 10 -78.13 17.71 30.03
N ALA A 11 -77.00 17.68 29.32
CA ALA A 11 -75.91 16.75 29.59
C ALA A 11 -74.55 17.33 29.18
N LEU A 12 -73.72 17.55 30.20
CA LEU A 12 -72.25 17.52 30.27
C LEU A 12 -71.41 18.14 29.12
N ALA A 13 -70.72 19.23 29.47
CA ALA A 13 -69.55 19.73 28.77
C ALA A 13 -68.44 18.67 28.72
N GLY A 14 -68.09 18.21 27.53
CA GLY A 14 -66.90 17.40 27.29
C GLY A 14 -65.65 18.29 27.25
N LEU A 15 -64.75 18.08 28.21
CA LEU A 15 -63.36 18.53 28.12
C LEU A 15 -62.67 17.76 26.99
N THR A 16 -62.52 18.37 25.81
CA THR A 16 -61.62 17.88 24.77
C THR A 16 -60.19 18.26 25.15
N ALA A 17 -59.44 17.30 25.70
CA ALA A 17 -58.00 17.40 25.84
C ALA A 17 -57.36 17.49 24.44
N TRP A 18 -56.80 18.64 24.10
CA TRP A 18 -55.86 18.75 22.99
C TRP A 18 -54.58 17.99 23.36
N GLY A 19 -54.52 16.73 22.93
CA GLY A 19 -53.27 15.98 22.90
C GLY A 19 -52.33 16.64 21.90
N LEU A 20 -51.32 17.36 22.41
CA LEU A 20 -50.11 17.68 21.65
C LEU A 20 -49.48 16.34 21.26
N ALA A 21 -49.77 15.88 20.04
CA ALA A 21 -49.02 14.81 19.42
C ALA A 21 -47.60 15.32 19.18
N SER A 22 -46.73 15.13 20.16
CA SER A 22 -45.29 15.24 19.98
C SER A 22 -44.91 14.25 18.89
N SER A 23 -44.68 14.76 17.67
CA SER A 23 -44.01 14.02 16.62
C SER A 23 -42.61 13.67 17.14
N VAL A 24 -42.49 12.50 17.74
CA VAL A 24 -41.20 11.87 18.03
C VAL A 24 -40.59 11.59 16.67
N PHE A 25 -39.73 12.50 16.20
CA PHE A 25 -38.82 12.19 15.12
C PHE A 25 -37.94 11.04 15.63
N ALA A 26 -38.20 9.81 15.16
CA ALA A 26 -37.32 8.70 15.43
C ALA A 26 -35.91 9.10 14.96
N GLU A 27 -34.94 9.12 15.88
CA GLU A 27 -33.55 9.33 15.50
C GLU A 27 -33.18 8.26 14.46
N PRO A 28 -32.56 8.63 13.33
CA PRO A 28 -32.15 7.65 12.33
C PRO A 28 -31.23 6.61 12.96
N GLU A 29 -31.53 5.34 12.73
CA GLU A 29 -30.74 4.22 13.26
C GLU A 29 -29.28 4.34 12.78
N LEU A 30 -28.33 4.30 13.72
CA LEU A 30 -26.91 4.40 13.41
C LEU A 30 -26.44 3.16 12.65
N ASN A 31 -25.97 3.34 11.42
CA ASN A 31 -25.38 2.26 10.64
C ASN A 31 -23.92 2.02 11.07
N ALA A 32 -23.72 1.14 12.05
CA ALA A 32 -22.38 0.80 12.58
C ALA A 32 -21.42 0.27 11.50
N ARG A 33 -21.92 -0.45 10.49
CA ARG A 33 -21.09 -0.99 9.40
C ARG A 33 -20.58 0.12 8.49
N GLN A 34 -21.43 1.10 8.16
CA GLN A 34 -21.01 2.27 7.40
C GLN A 34 -20.03 3.12 8.20
N LEU A 35 -20.30 3.35 9.50
CA LEU A 35 -19.37 4.05 10.40
C LEU A 35 -18.01 3.34 10.45
N TYR A 36 -18.00 2.01 10.53
CA TYR A 36 -16.77 1.23 10.47
C TYR A 36 -16.05 1.40 9.13
N ALA A 37 -16.76 1.23 8.01
CA ALA A 37 -16.21 1.39 6.68
C ALA A 37 -15.60 2.78 6.50
N ASP A 38 -16.23 3.78 7.11
CA ASP A 38 -15.83 5.17 6.97
C ASP A 38 -14.70 5.62 7.88
N ASN A 39 -14.36 4.88 8.93
CA ASN A 39 -13.41 5.36 9.94
C ASN A 39 -12.31 4.33 10.25
N CYS A 40 -12.61 3.04 10.12
CA CYS A 40 -11.74 1.96 10.58
C CYS A 40 -11.11 1.17 9.43
N ALA A 41 -11.81 1.06 8.29
CA ALA A 41 -11.43 0.15 7.19
C ALA A 41 -10.10 0.52 6.51
N GLY A 42 -9.66 1.78 6.57
CA GLY A 42 -8.37 2.21 6.00
C GLY A 42 -7.16 1.52 6.68
N CYS A 43 -7.30 1.09 7.93
CA CYS A 43 -6.27 0.38 8.68
C CYS A 43 -6.64 -1.09 8.89
N HIS A 44 -7.88 -1.36 9.35
CA HIS A 44 -8.33 -2.69 9.75
C HIS A 44 -8.99 -3.50 8.63
N GLN A 45 -8.97 -2.95 7.40
CA GLN A 45 -9.58 -3.49 6.18
C GLN A 45 -11.11 -3.53 6.22
N ALA A 46 -11.75 -3.50 5.05
CA ALA A 46 -13.21 -3.42 4.94
C ALA A 46 -13.94 -4.60 5.63
N GLY A 47 -13.38 -5.82 5.54
CA GLY A 47 -13.95 -7.02 6.16
C GLY A 47 -13.64 -7.20 7.66
N ARG A 48 -12.98 -6.23 8.30
CA ARG A 48 -12.49 -6.30 9.70
C ARG A 48 -11.43 -7.36 9.99
N VAL A 49 -10.86 -7.97 8.95
CA VAL A 49 -9.91 -9.06 9.07
C VAL A 49 -8.49 -8.62 9.47
N GLY A 50 -8.19 -7.31 9.41
CA GLY A 50 -6.87 -6.79 9.74
C GLY A 50 -5.75 -7.31 8.84
N ASN A 51 -4.51 -7.07 9.24
CA ASN A 51 -3.30 -7.60 8.65
C ASN A 51 -2.28 -7.96 9.76
N ARG A 52 -1.06 -8.37 9.39
CA ARG A 52 -0.02 -8.74 10.37
C ARG A 52 0.29 -7.65 11.40
N PHE A 53 0.30 -6.38 11.00
CA PHE A 53 0.65 -5.24 11.85
C PHE A 53 -0.57 -4.58 12.49
N ILE A 54 -1.76 -4.74 11.90
CA ILE A 54 -3.00 -4.10 12.34
C ILE A 54 -4.01 -5.20 12.65
N PRO A 55 -4.42 -5.38 13.91
CA PRO A 55 -5.17 -6.58 14.29
C PRO A 55 -6.59 -6.62 13.70
N PRO A 56 -7.18 -7.81 13.57
CA PRO A 56 -8.61 -7.96 13.24
C PRO A 56 -9.50 -7.34 14.32
N LEU A 57 -10.63 -6.79 13.90
CA LEU A 57 -11.66 -6.19 14.76
C LEU A 57 -12.95 -7.01 14.70
N VAL A 58 -12.93 -8.17 15.33
CA VAL A 58 -13.99 -9.19 15.26
C VAL A 58 -14.27 -9.82 16.62
N LYS A 59 -15.45 -10.44 16.76
CA LYS A 59 -15.90 -11.09 18.00
C LYS A 59 -14.93 -12.15 18.52
N GLU A 60 -14.28 -12.89 17.63
CA GLU A 60 -13.34 -13.96 17.99
C GLU A 60 -12.12 -13.44 18.76
N ARG A 61 -11.81 -12.15 18.66
CA ARG A 61 -10.69 -11.51 19.36
C ARG A 61 -11.13 -10.62 20.51
N LEU A 62 -12.27 -9.95 20.38
CA LEU A 62 -12.67 -8.86 21.28
C LEU A 62 -14.02 -9.08 21.97
N GLY A 63 -14.71 -10.20 21.70
CA GLY A 63 -16.05 -10.48 22.23
C GLY A 63 -16.13 -10.57 23.75
N ASP A 64 -15.07 -11.10 24.39
CA ASP A 64 -14.97 -11.26 25.85
C ASP A 64 -14.78 -9.92 26.61
N LEU A 65 -14.35 -8.86 25.93
CA LEU A 65 -14.26 -7.52 26.52
C LEU A 65 -15.67 -6.94 26.70
N THR A 66 -15.85 -5.89 27.50
CA THR A 66 -17.13 -5.15 27.59
C THR A 66 -17.24 -4.08 26.50
N ASN A 67 -18.46 -3.56 26.26
CA ASN A 67 -18.68 -2.53 25.24
C ASN A 67 -17.96 -1.25 25.62
N ASP A 68 -17.95 -0.92 26.92
CA ASP A 68 -17.26 0.25 27.46
C ASP A 68 -15.74 0.12 27.31
N THR A 69 -15.17 -1.07 27.51
CA THR A 69 -13.75 -1.31 27.30
C THR A 69 -13.34 -1.08 25.84
N VAL A 70 -14.07 -1.66 24.88
CA VAL A 70 -13.79 -1.46 23.45
C VAL A 70 -14.06 -0.01 23.03
N SER A 71 -15.12 0.60 23.55
CA SER A 71 -15.42 2.02 23.32
C SER A 71 -14.32 2.92 23.85
N MET A 72 -13.74 2.63 25.03
CA MET A 72 -12.64 3.39 25.59
C MET A 72 -11.39 3.26 24.73
N MET A 73 -11.04 2.06 24.26
CA MET A 73 -9.93 1.85 23.32
C MET A 73 -10.10 2.68 22.04
N ILE A 74 -11.33 2.78 21.50
CA ILE A 74 -11.63 3.62 20.34
C ILE A 74 -11.49 5.11 20.70
N LYS A 75 -12.05 5.55 21.83
CA LYS A 75 -12.01 6.95 22.28
C LYS A 75 -10.58 7.45 22.44
N THR A 76 -9.74 6.70 23.16
CA THR A 76 -8.39 7.12 23.54
C THR A 76 -7.33 6.75 22.50
N GLY A 77 -7.65 5.86 21.57
CA GLY A 77 -6.64 5.16 20.79
C GLY A 77 -5.81 4.23 21.70
N ILE A 78 -4.73 3.68 21.15
CA ILE A 78 -3.84 2.77 21.87
C ILE A 78 -2.41 3.34 21.84
N ALA A 79 -1.87 3.63 23.02
CA ALA A 79 -0.52 4.17 23.18
C ALA A 79 0.54 3.22 22.58
N ASN A 80 1.62 3.78 22.05
CA ASN A 80 2.70 3.06 21.35
C ASN A 80 2.24 2.25 20.13
N THR A 81 1.09 2.63 19.54
CA THR A 81 0.61 2.09 18.26
C THR A 81 0.18 3.22 17.34
N ILE A 82 -0.08 2.89 16.07
CA ILE A 82 -0.63 3.83 15.09
C ILE A 82 -2.15 4.08 15.26
N MET A 83 -2.82 3.43 16.22
CA MET A 83 -4.27 3.60 16.43
C MET A 83 -4.57 4.95 17.09
N PRO A 84 -5.18 5.91 16.38
CA PRO A 84 -5.41 7.25 16.90
C PRO A 84 -6.60 7.29 17.87
N PRO A 85 -6.69 8.33 18.72
CA PRO A 85 -7.92 8.63 19.43
C PRO A 85 -9.04 9.08 18.47
N TRP A 86 -10.26 8.66 18.79
CA TRP A 86 -11.49 9.06 18.08
C TRP A 86 -12.42 9.95 18.91
N ALA A 87 -12.13 10.16 20.18
CA ALA A 87 -12.87 11.11 21.01
C ALA A 87 -12.87 12.52 20.37
N GLY A 88 -14.05 13.13 20.29
CA GLY A 88 -14.25 14.44 19.65
C GLY A 88 -14.35 14.38 18.11
N ARG A 89 -14.07 13.24 17.47
CA ARG A 89 -14.28 13.02 16.04
C ARG A 89 -15.53 12.17 15.76
N LEU A 90 -15.78 11.18 16.63
CA LEU A 90 -17.03 10.41 16.66
C LEU A 90 -17.73 10.69 17.99
N SER A 91 -19.06 10.70 17.96
CA SER A 91 -19.89 10.79 19.16
C SER A 91 -19.82 9.50 19.98
N ASP A 92 -20.17 9.60 21.26
CA ASP A 92 -20.22 8.43 22.16
C ASP A 92 -21.19 7.35 21.67
N LYS A 93 -22.31 7.75 21.06
CA LYS A 93 -23.28 6.82 20.45
C LYS A 93 -22.66 6.06 19.25
N GLU A 94 -21.97 6.76 18.35
CA GLU A 94 -21.30 6.15 17.19
C GLU A 94 -20.18 5.20 17.62
N ILE A 95 -19.35 5.61 18.59
CA ILE A 95 -18.28 4.76 19.13
C ILE A 95 -18.87 3.50 19.77
N SER A 96 -19.93 3.66 20.58
CA SER A 96 -20.62 2.53 21.21
C SER A 96 -21.21 1.57 20.18
N ALA A 97 -21.76 2.08 19.07
CA ALA A 97 -22.29 1.26 17.98
C ALA A 97 -21.19 0.48 17.24
N ILE A 98 -20.04 1.09 16.96
CA ILE A 98 -18.87 0.41 16.38
C ILE A 98 -18.33 -0.65 17.35
N ALA A 99 -18.22 -0.32 18.64
CA ALA A 99 -17.77 -1.26 19.66
C ALA A 99 -18.69 -2.49 19.75
N LEU A 100 -20.01 -2.27 19.66
CA LEU A 100 -20.99 -3.35 19.67
C LEU A 100 -20.80 -4.25 18.44
N LEU A 101 -20.73 -3.67 17.24
CA LEU A 101 -20.46 -4.40 15.99
C LEU A 101 -19.20 -5.28 16.10
N ILE A 102 -18.09 -4.72 16.60
CA ILE A 102 -16.80 -5.42 16.73
C ILE A 102 -16.92 -6.61 17.69
N ARG A 103 -17.69 -6.47 18.76
CA ARG A 103 -17.81 -7.48 19.81
C ARG A 103 -18.77 -8.60 19.47
N THR A 104 -19.82 -8.32 18.70
CA THR A 104 -20.89 -9.30 18.43
C THR A 104 -20.74 -10.01 17.08
N GLU A 105 -20.06 -9.39 16.12
CA GLU A 105 -19.96 -9.91 14.75
C GLU A 105 -18.57 -10.45 14.39
N SER A 106 -18.56 -11.51 13.57
CA SER A 106 -17.35 -12.03 12.94
C SER A 106 -16.88 -11.12 11.79
N ALA A 107 -15.81 -11.51 11.10
CA ALA A 107 -15.37 -10.84 9.87
C ALA A 107 -16.48 -10.82 8.80
N ASP A 108 -16.55 -9.74 8.03
CA ASP A 108 -17.49 -9.64 6.92
C ASP A 108 -16.94 -10.28 5.65
N ASN A 109 -17.78 -11.06 4.98
CA ASN A 109 -17.52 -11.51 3.63
C ASN A 109 -18.11 -10.49 2.64
N LEU A 110 -17.31 -9.51 2.25
CA LEU A 110 -17.72 -8.46 1.32
C LEU A 110 -17.24 -8.79 -0.10
N ASP A 111 -18.11 -8.54 -1.07
CA ASP A 111 -17.79 -8.67 -2.48
C ASP A 111 -17.60 -7.30 -3.17
N TRP A 112 -16.98 -7.34 -4.35
CA TRP A 112 -16.85 -6.23 -5.29
C TRP A 112 -16.60 -6.81 -6.68
N THR A 113 -17.52 -6.59 -7.61
CA THR A 113 -17.50 -7.20 -8.94
C THR A 113 -16.88 -6.28 -9.99
N LEU A 114 -16.64 -6.83 -11.19
CA LEU A 114 -16.27 -6.02 -12.35
C LEU A 114 -17.33 -4.96 -12.69
N GLU A 115 -18.61 -5.29 -12.56
CA GLU A 115 -19.71 -4.36 -12.84
C GLU A 115 -19.78 -3.24 -11.79
N ASP A 116 -19.56 -3.56 -10.50
CA ASP A 116 -19.42 -2.54 -9.46
C ASP A 116 -18.25 -1.59 -9.77
N SER A 117 -17.14 -2.16 -10.25
CA SER A 117 -15.97 -1.39 -10.65
C SER A 117 -16.29 -0.43 -11.79
N LYS A 118 -16.97 -0.91 -12.84
CA LYS A 118 -17.40 -0.07 -13.97
C LYS A 118 -18.36 1.03 -13.52
N ALA A 119 -19.34 0.70 -12.69
CA ALA A 119 -20.31 1.65 -12.15
C ALA A 119 -19.66 2.71 -11.25
N SER A 120 -18.51 2.40 -10.63
CA SER A 120 -17.78 3.33 -9.76
C SER A 120 -16.90 4.35 -10.50
N LEU A 121 -16.67 4.17 -11.81
CA LEU A 121 -15.82 5.06 -12.60
C LEU A 121 -16.42 6.47 -12.66
N LYS A 122 -15.63 7.46 -12.26
CA LYS A 122 -15.98 8.88 -12.30
C LYS A 122 -14.93 9.67 -13.07
N VAL A 123 -15.39 10.43 -14.06
CA VAL A 123 -14.62 11.51 -14.69
C VAL A 123 -14.84 12.76 -13.84
N MET A 124 -13.77 13.26 -13.22
CA MET A 124 -13.83 14.38 -12.29
C MET A 124 -13.49 15.71 -12.96
N VAL A 125 -12.63 15.67 -13.99
CA VAL A 125 -12.26 16.83 -14.81
C VAL A 125 -12.23 16.40 -16.28
N ASP A 126 -12.74 17.24 -17.18
CA ASP A 126 -12.58 17.04 -18.62
C ASP A 126 -11.12 17.31 -19.02
N GLU A 127 -10.40 16.25 -19.38
CA GLU A 127 -8.98 16.31 -19.73
C GLU A 127 -8.69 17.26 -20.91
N LYS A 128 -9.67 17.55 -21.78
CA LYS A 128 -9.54 18.50 -22.90
C LYS A 128 -9.39 19.95 -22.43
N THR A 129 -9.85 20.25 -21.22
CA THR A 129 -9.81 21.61 -20.65
C THR A 129 -8.49 21.91 -19.94
N LEU A 130 -7.65 20.90 -19.72
CA LEU A 130 -6.44 21.02 -18.95
C LEU A 130 -5.31 21.69 -19.77
N PRO A 131 -4.43 22.47 -19.14
CA PRO A 131 -3.29 23.09 -19.81
C PRO A 131 -2.34 22.05 -20.40
N ASN A 132 -1.60 22.44 -21.43
CA ASN A 132 -0.62 21.60 -22.11
C ASN A 132 0.80 21.67 -21.52
N LYS A 133 0.98 22.38 -20.40
CA LYS A 133 2.23 22.52 -19.65
C LYS A 133 1.97 22.61 -18.15
N PRO A 134 2.97 22.28 -17.29
CA PRO A 134 2.85 22.45 -15.85
C PRO A 134 2.50 23.87 -15.44
N VAL A 135 1.67 24.00 -14.39
CA VAL A 135 1.34 25.29 -13.74
C VAL A 135 2.37 25.71 -12.68
N TYR A 136 3.44 24.92 -12.53
CA TYR A 136 4.59 25.17 -11.67
C TYR A 136 5.89 25.14 -12.50
N SER A 137 6.99 25.63 -11.94
CA SER A 137 8.28 25.77 -12.65
C SER A 137 9.17 24.53 -12.62
N ALA A 138 8.94 23.60 -11.70
CA ALA A 138 9.73 22.38 -11.57
C ALA A 138 9.62 21.50 -12.82
N ASN A 139 10.74 20.84 -13.17
CA ASN A 139 10.73 19.78 -14.17
C ASN A 139 9.89 18.60 -13.66
N PRO A 140 8.86 18.14 -14.40
CA PRO A 140 8.02 17.03 -13.94
C PRO A 140 8.81 15.77 -13.57
N LEU A 141 9.91 15.46 -14.26
CA LEU A 141 10.72 14.28 -13.97
C LEU A 141 11.52 14.35 -12.67
N ASP A 142 11.62 15.54 -12.06
CA ASP A 142 12.25 15.76 -10.75
C ASP A 142 11.24 15.72 -9.60
N LEU A 143 9.95 15.46 -9.88
CA LEU A 143 8.93 15.36 -8.85
C LEU A 143 9.16 14.19 -7.90
N MET A 144 8.98 14.48 -6.61
CA MET A 144 8.95 13.51 -5.52
C MET A 144 7.52 13.49 -4.97
N ALA A 145 6.80 12.38 -5.16
CA ALA A 145 5.47 12.18 -4.60
C ALA A 145 5.58 11.51 -3.23
N VAL A 146 4.92 12.10 -2.23
CA VAL A 146 4.90 11.61 -0.84
C VAL A 146 3.47 11.30 -0.47
N MET A 147 3.22 10.08 -0.02
CA MET A 147 1.89 9.65 0.42
C MET A 147 1.63 10.21 1.82
N GLN A 148 0.76 11.22 1.93
CA GLN A 148 0.27 11.71 3.20
C GLN A 148 -1.00 10.94 3.57
N ARG A 149 -0.89 9.97 4.48
CA ARG A 149 -2.04 9.14 4.86
C ARG A 149 -3.04 9.93 5.72
N GLY A 150 -2.55 10.85 6.55
CA GLY A 150 -3.35 11.51 7.58
C GLY A 150 -3.57 10.62 8.79
N ARG A 151 -3.78 11.22 9.96
CA ARG A 151 -3.85 10.48 11.23
C ARG A 151 -5.01 9.48 11.27
N HIS A 152 -6.14 9.82 10.66
CA HIS A 152 -7.34 8.98 10.57
C HIS A 152 -7.50 8.29 9.20
N ALA A 153 -6.45 8.29 8.36
CA ALA A 153 -6.47 7.65 7.04
C ALA A 153 -7.62 8.07 6.11
N GLN A 154 -8.10 9.32 6.24
CA GLN A 154 -9.21 9.85 5.44
C GLN A 154 -9.08 11.35 5.15
N ALA A 155 -9.88 11.82 4.20
CA ALA A 155 -10.05 13.25 3.94
C ALA A 155 -10.47 14.03 5.21
N PRO A 156 -10.07 15.32 5.32
CA PRO A 156 -9.28 16.09 4.35
C PRO A 156 -7.76 15.89 4.47
N GLU A 157 -7.28 15.10 5.42
CA GLU A 157 -5.83 14.93 5.66
C GLU A 157 -5.14 14.00 4.66
N SER A 158 -5.86 13.04 4.07
CA SER A 158 -5.30 12.13 3.07
C SER A 158 -5.03 12.81 1.73
N ARG A 159 -3.75 12.85 1.32
CA ARG A 159 -3.30 13.55 0.11
C ARG A 159 -2.07 12.88 -0.49
N VAL A 160 -1.86 13.09 -1.78
CA VAL A 160 -0.53 12.95 -2.38
C VAL A 160 0.11 14.32 -2.41
N VAL A 161 1.28 14.48 -1.78
CA VAL A 161 2.01 15.74 -1.74
C VAL A 161 3.21 15.67 -2.67
N PHE A 162 3.40 16.68 -3.50
CA PHE A 162 4.47 16.73 -4.50
C PHE A 162 5.51 17.77 -4.13
N PHE A 163 6.78 17.38 -4.25
CA PHE A 163 7.94 18.24 -4.08
C PHE A 163 8.77 18.25 -5.36
N ASP A 164 9.39 19.38 -5.66
CA ASP A 164 10.48 19.47 -6.63
C ASP A 164 11.76 18.90 -6.00
N GLY A 165 12.27 17.80 -6.52
CA GLY A 165 13.50 17.15 -6.04
C GLY A 165 14.77 17.97 -6.30
N ALA A 166 14.75 18.94 -7.21
CA ALA A 166 15.91 19.80 -7.46
C ALA A 166 16.06 20.90 -6.38
N THR A 167 14.93 21.45 -5.93
CA THR A 167 14.90 22.56 -4.96
C THR A 167 14.42 22.16 -3.56
N ASN A 168 13.93 20.94 -3.41
CA ASN A 168 13.28 20.39 -2.22
C ASN A 168 12.01 21.15 -1.78
N LYS A 169 11.38 21.95 -2.67
CA LYS A 169 10.19 22.76 -2.35
C LYS A 169 8.90 22.02 -2.72
N LYS A 170 7.85 22.16 -1.88
CA LYS A 170 6.50 21.68 -2.21
C LYS A 170 5.99 22.42 -3.45
N VAL A 171 5.48 21.67 -4.44
CA VAL A 171 4.93 22.22 -5.69
C VAL A 171 3.42 22.04 -5.83
N GLY A 172 2.83 21.11 -5.08
CA GLY A 172 1.38 20.89 -5.13
C GLY A 172 0.95 19.68 -4.32
N GLU A 173 -0.35 19.40 -4.34
CA GLU A 173 -0.95 18.27 -3.64
C GLU A 173 -2.28 17.89 -4.27
N VAL A 174 -2.59 16.59 -4.26
CA VAL A 174 -3.86 16.03 -4.75
C VAL A 174 -4.59 15.42 -3.56
N PRO A 175 -5.80 15.91 -3.19
CA PRO A 175 -6.59 15.28 -2.14
C PRO A 175 -7.10 13.90 -2.59
N THR A 176 -7.13 12.96 -1.65
CA THR A 176 -7.78 11.65 -1.82
C THR A 176 -8.83 11.47 -0.74
N ALA A 177 -9.91 10.74 -1.03
CA ALA A 177 -10.95 10.48 -0.03
C ALA A 177 -10.41 9.68 1.18
N ARG A 178 -9.42 8.83 0.92
CA ARG A 178 -8.87 7.81 1.81
C ARG A 178 -7.35 7.80 1.71
N ALA A 179 -6.66 7.25 2.70
CA ALA A 179 -5.21 7.19 2.74
C ALA A 179 -4.64 6.61 1.43
N PRO A 180 -3.81 7.38 0.69
CA PRO A 180 -3.08 6.85 -0.44
C PRO A 180 -1.94 5.97 0.06
N HIS A 181 -1.65 4.89 -0.66
CA HIS A 181 -0.66 3.89 -0.23
C HIS A 181 0.37 3.61 -1.32
N MET A 182 -0.10 3.31 -2.54
CA MET A 182 0.76 3.04 -3.68
C MET A 182 0.65 4.17 -4.70
N PHE A 183 1.76 4.43 -5.39
CA PHE A 183 1.84 5.44 -6.44
C PHE A 183 2.67 4.95 -7.63
N ARG A 184 2.28 5.32 -8.85
CA ARG A 184 3.04 5.07 -10.09
C ARG A 184 2.92 6.26 -11.02
N TYR A 185 4.03 6.62 -11.64
CA TYR A 185 4.05 7.53 -12.78
C TYR A 185 3.80 6.72 -14.06
N ASN A 186 3.22 7.34 -15.08
CA ASN A 186 3.10 6.72 -16.39
C ASN A 186 4.50 6.63 -17.03
N PRO A 187 4.93 5.44 -17.49
CA PRO A 187 6.30 5.20 -17.94
C PRO A 187 6.63 5.81 -19.31
N VAL A 188 5.63 6.19 -20.10
CA VAL A 188 5.79 6.77 -21.44
C VAL A 188 5.32 8.22 -21.54
N ASN A 189 4.36 8.62 -20.70
CA ASN A 189 3.79 9.97 -20.70
C ASN A 189 4.08 10.69 -19.37
N PRO A 190 4.99 11.67 -19.33
CA PRO A 190 5.43 12.32 -18.09
C PRO A 190 4.36 13.22 -17.46
N ARG A 191 3.19 13.35 -18.08
CA ARG A 191 2.06 14.10 -17.53
C ARG A 191 1.26 13.31 -16.51
N TRP A 192 1.18 12.00 -16.65
CA TRP A 192 0.20 11.20 -15.93
C TRP A 192 0.83 10.42 -14.78
N ALA A 193 0.10 10.33 -13.69
CA ALA A 193 0.39 9.42 -12.60
C ALA A 193 -0.88 8.82 -12.01
N TYR A 194 -0.70 7.85 -11.14
CA TYR A 194 -1.77 7.08 -10.53
C TYR A 194 -1.48 6.88 -9.05
N ALA A 195 -2.53 7.00 -8.24
CA ALA A 195 -2.47 6.74 -6.80
C ALA A 195 -3.57 5.78 -6.41
N ARG A 196 -3.26 4.77 -5.61
CA ARG A 196 -4.26 3.84 -5.06
C ARG A 196 -4.31 3.92 -3.55
N THR A 197 -5.53 3.95 -3.03
CA THR A 197 -5.81 4.05 -1.59
C THR A 197 -5.91 2.67 -0.92
N ASP A 198 -5.82 2.66 0.41
CA ASP A 198 -5.97 1.44 1.23
C ASP A 198 -7.33 0.72 1.00
N VAL A 199 -8.36 1.47 0.60
CA VAL A 199 -9.71 0.96 0.33
C VAL A 199 -9.99 0.73 -1.17
N GLY A 200 -8.96 0.52 -1.98
CA GLY A 200 -9.11 0.04 -3.35
C GLY A 200 -9.53 1.08 -4.40
N GLU A 201 -9.51 2.37 -4.07
CA GLU A 201 -9.77 3.44 -5.04
C GLU A 201 -8.49 3.85 -5.77
N LEU A 202 -8.54 3.88 -7.09
CA LEU A 202 -7.49 4.30 -8.00
C LEU A 202 -7.83 5.68 -8.60
N TYR A 203 -6.88 6.60 -8.55
CA TYR A 203 -6.97 7.95 -9.09
C TYR A 203 -6.02 8.09 -10.28
N LYS A 204 -6.45 8.68 -11.40
CA LYS A 204 -5.59 9.21 -12.47
C LYS A 204 -5.32 10.68 -12.15
N ILE A 205 -4.05 11.08 -12.12
CA ILE A 205 -3.58 12.39 -11.70
C ILE A 205 -2.91 13.09 -12.87
N ASP A 206 -3.38 14.28 -13.21
CA ASP A 206 -2.68 15.22 -14.08
C ASP A 206 -1.58 15.92 -13.29
N LEU A 207 -0.33 15.56 -13.55
CA LEU A 207 0.81 16.18 -12.89
C LEU A 207 0.98 17.63 -13.30
N TYR A 208 0.42 18.10 -14.41
CA TYR A 208 0.59 19.50 -14.83
C TYR A 208 -0.21 20.47 -13.96
N THR A 209 -1.39 20.04 -13.51
CA THR A 209 -2.31 20.84 -12.69
C THR A 209 -2.37 20.38 -11.24
N MET A 210 -1.80 19.21 -10.91
CA MET A 210 -1.93 18.55 -9.61
C MET A 210 -3.40 18.28 -9.27
N GLN A 211 -4.17 17.81 -10.26
CA GLN A 211 -5.57 17.44 -10.10
C GLN A 211 -5.75 15.94 -10.37
N ALA A 212 -6.61 15.30 -9.57
CA ALA A 212 -7.14 14.01 -9.98
C ALA A 212 -8.21 14.23 -11.05
N VAL A 213 -8.09 13.56 -12.19
CA VAL A 213 -8.98 13.73 -13.35
C VAL A 213 -10.00 12.60 -13.47
N ARG A 214 -9.66 11.41 -12.96
CA ARG A 214 -10.54 10.24 -12.91
C ARG A 214 -10.34 9.46 -11.63
N ARG A 215 -11.39 8.77 -11.19
CA ARG A 215 -11.37 7.86 -10.04
C ARG A 215 -12.20 6.62 -10.34
N VAL A 216 -11.73 5.46 -9.91
CA VAL A 216 -12.45 4.18 -9.99
C VAL A 216 -12.14 3.35 -8.75
N LYS A 217 -13.09 2.56 -8.25
CA LYS A 217 -12.88 1.61 -7.15
C LYS A 217 -12.89 0.20 -7.72
N THR A 218 -11.89 -0.60 -7.39
CA THR A 218 -11.71 -1.96 -7.97
C THR A 218 -11.76 -3.08 -6.93
N SER A 219 -11.85 -2.73 -5.65
CA SER A 219 -12.06 -3.64 -4.53
C SER A 219 -12.52 -2.85 -3.30
N GLN A 220 -12.98 -3.55 -2.25
CA GLN A 220 -13.31 -2.93 -0.97
C GLN A 220 -12.05 -2.50 -0.20
N SER A 221 -10.96 -3.27 -0.34
CA SER A 221 -9.65 -2.94 0.22
C SER A 221 -8.51 -3.53 -0.62
N GLY A 222 -7.30 -3.04 -0.38
CA GLY A 222 -6.09 -3.51 -1.04
C GLY A 222 -5.42 -2.40 -1.85
N PRO A 223 -4.16 -2.03 -1.52
CA PRO A 223 -3.48 -0.91 -2.17
C PRO A 223 -2.74 -1.30 -3.46
N PHE A 224 -2.66 -2.58 -3.80
CA PHE A 224 -1.67 -3.10 -4.76
C PHE A 224 -2.04 -2.75 -6.19
N PHE A 225 -1.14 -2.12 -6.93
CA PHE A 225 -1.30 -1.96 -8.38
C PHE A 225 0.04 -1.69 -9.06
N ASP A 226 0.08 -1.91 -10.36
CA ASP A 226 1.13 -1.40 -11.23
C ASP A 226 0.58 -1.06 -12.62
N ILE A 227 1.40 -0.37 -13.41
CA ILE A 227 1.12 0.00 -14.80
C ILE A 227 2.13 -0.67 -15.73
N THR A 228 1.70 -1.20 -16.87
CA THR A 228 2.62 -1.77 -17.87
C THR A 228 3.60 -0.72 -18.37
N TRP A 229 4.80 -1.15 -18.75
CA TRP A 229 5.89 -0.26 -19.18
C TRP A 229 5.62 0.48 -20.50
N ASP A 230 4.63 0.05 -21.28
CA ASP A 230 4.09 0.78 -22.43
C ASP A 230 3.02 1.82 -22.05
N GLY A 231 2.65 1.90 -20.77
CA GLY A 231 1.71 2.85 -20.20
C GLY A 231 0.24 2.60 -20.54
N LYS A 232 -0.13 1.42 -21.05
CA LYS A 232 -1.49 1.16 -21.58
C LYS A 232 -2.43 0.43 -20.62
N TRP A 233 -1.90 -0.42 -19.75
CA TRP A 233 -2.71 -1.26 -18.87
C TRP A 233 -2.34 -1.04 -17.42
N ILE A 234 -3.35 -1.05 -16.54
CA ILE A 234 -3.17 -1.09 -15.09
C ILE A 234 -3.76 -2.40 -14.59
N ALA A 235 -3.04 -3.08 -13.70
CA ALA A 235 -3.61 -4.16 -12.90
C ALA A 235 -3.69 -3.71 -11.46
N THR A 236 -4.80 -4.01 -10.81
CA THR A 236 -5.02 -3.75 -9.39
C THR A 236 -5.29 -5.06 -8.66
N GLY A 237 -4.78 -5.24 -7.45
CA GLY A 237 -5.01 -6.40 -6.59
C GLY A 237 -5.80 -6.04 -5.34
N GLY A 238 -6.94 -6.67 -5.12
CA GLY A 238 -7.76 -6.49 -3.92
C GLY A 238 -7.41 -7.49 -2.82
N ILE A 239 -7.59 -7.06 -1.57
CA ILE A 239 -7.60 -7.95 -0.39
C ILE A 239 -9.02 -8.44 -0.14
N ILE A 240 -9.99 -7.51 -0.13
CA ILE A 240 -11.41 -7.79 0.01
C ILE A 240 -12.16 -7.29 -1.23
N PRO A 241 -12.79 -8.19 -2.03
CA PRO A 241 -12.46 -9.61 -2.11
C PRO A 241 -11.03 -9.82 -2.63
N GLY A 242 -10.53 -11.06 -2.58
CA GLY A 242 -9.31 -11.46 -3.28
C GLY A 242 -9.50 -11.44 -4.79
N ASN A 243 -9.28 -10.29 -5.43
CA ASN A 243 -9.46 -10.11 -6.87
C ASN A 243 -8.28 -9.42 -7.54
N ILE A 244 -8.22 -9.54 -8.87
CA ILE A 244 -7.32 -8.80 -9.74
C ILE A 244 -8.18 -8.13 -10.80
N THR A 245 -8.14 -6.80 -10.90
CA THR A 245 -8.87 -6.05 -11.95
C THR A 245 -7.89 -5.40 -12.90
N ILE A 246 -8.08 -5.63 -14.21
CA ILE A 246 -7.33 -5.00 -15.31
C ILE A 246 -8.13 -3.81 -15.83
N LEU A 247 -7.45 -2.69 -16.06
CA LEU A 247 -8.02 -1.44 -16.54
C LEU A 247 -7.22 -0.88 -17.71
N ASN A 248 -7.90 -0.17 -18.60
CA ASN A 248 -7.24 0.74 -19.53
C ASN A 248 -6.64 1.91 -18.74
N ALA A 249 -5.34 2.18 -18.90
CA ALA A 249 -4.63 3.19 -18.11
C ALA A 249 -5.04 4.62 -18.44
N ASP A 250 -5.49 4.89 -19.66
CA ASP A 250 -5.90 6.23 -20.07
C ASP A 250 -7.30 6.56 -19.56
N THR A 251 -8.26 5.65 -19.73
CA THR A 251 -9.66 5.90 -19.37
C THR A 251 -10.03 5.49 -17.95
N LEU A 252 -9.19 4.67 -17.30
CA LEU A 252 -9.50 3.91 -16.07
C LEU A 252 -10.72 2.98 -16.21
N GLU A 253 -11.09 2.60 -17.42
CA GLU A 253 -12.19 1.65 -17.65
C GLU A 253 -11.76 0.23 -17.22
N PRO A 254 -12.49 -0.42 -16.29
CA PRO A 254 -12.26 -1.82 -15.94
C PRO A 254 -12.70 -2.75 -17.07
N VAL A 255 -11.79 -3.61 -17.53
CA VAL A 255 -12.03 -4.48 -18.70
C VAL A 255 -12.08 -5.96 -18.35
N LYS A 256 -11.42 -6.39 -17.27
CA LYS A 256 -11.38 -7.79 -16.85
C LYS A 256 -11.15 -7.91 -15.36
N GLU A 257 -11.80 -8.88 -14.73
CA GLU A 257 -11.54 -9.28 -13.36
C GLU A 257 -11.16 -10.77 -13.31
N PHE A 258 -10.23 -11.11 -12.42
CA PHE A 258 -9.91 -12.47 -12.00
C PHE A 258 -10.12 -12.61 -10.50
N ARG A 259 -10.61 -13.77 -10.05
CA ARG A 259 -10.72 -14.09 -8.62
C ARG A 259 -9.56 -14.96 -8.19
N ILE A 260 -8.91 -14.56 -7.11
CA ILE A 260 -7.93 -15.38 -6.42
C ILE A 260 -8.72 -16.25 -5.46
N THR A 261 -9.00 -17.47 -5.90
CA THR A 261 -9.67 -18.49 -5.11
C THR A 261 -8.64 -19.45 -4.54
N GLY A 262 -8.75 -19.81 -3.28
CA GLY A 262 -7.88 -20.78 -2.63
C GLY A 262 -8.01 -20.70 -1.13
N ASP A 263 -8.25 -21.85 -0.50
CA ASP A 263 -8.24 -21.99 0.95
C ASP A 263 -6.81 -21.88 1.47
N ASN A 264 -6.65 -21.35 2.69
CA ASN A 264 -5.40 -21.48 3.41
C ASN A 264 -5.19 -23.00 3.67
N PRO A 265 -4.15 -23.66 3.11
CA PRO A 265 -4.03 -25.12 3.12
C PRO A 265 -4.03 -25.76 4.52
N THR A 266 -3.74 -24.99 5.57
CA THR A 266 -3.65 -25.50 6.94
C THR A 266 -4.87 -25.28 7.82
N GLY A 267 -5.93 -24.62 7.36
CA GLY A 267 -7.13 -24.35 8.18
C GLY A 267 -6.87 -23.60 9.49
N GLY A 268 -5.63 -23.14 9.73
CA GLY A 268 -5.17 -22.52 10.96
C GLY A 268 -5.18 -21.00 10.85
N GLN A 269 -5.54 -20.33 11.93
CA GLN A 269 -5.32 -18.89 12.09
C GLN A 269 -3.82 -18.61 12.01
N LEU A 270 -3.37 -18.00 10.91
CA LEU A 270 -2.14 -17.23 10.97
C LEU A 270 -2.39 -16.06 11.93
N ARG A 271 -1.45 -15.79 12.85
CA ARG A 271 -1.48 -14.57 13.66
C ARG A 271 -1.55 -13.36 12.72
N GLY A 272 -2.73 -12.72 12.64
CA GLY A 272 -3.00 -11.61 11.73
C GLY A 272 -3.26 -11.99 10.26
N GLY A 273 -3.57 -13.25 9.96
CA GLY A 273 -4.12 -13.67 8.67
C GLY A 273 -5.66 -13.60 8.68
N PRO A 274 -6.29 -13.31 7.53
CA PRO A 274 -7.74 -13.15 7.50
C PRO A 274 -8.46 -14.45 7.83
N VAL A 275 -9.58 -14.29 8.54
CA VAL A 275 -10.74 -15.15 8.31
C VAL A 275 -11.22 -14.80 6.89
N GLY A 276 -10.84 -15.62 5.90
CA GLY A 276 -11.33 -15.50 4.52
C GLY A 276 -10.24 -15.21 3.48
N GLY A 277 -10.01 -16.19 2.61
CA GLY A 277 -9.54 -16.03 1.23
C GLY A 277 -8.06 -15.71 1.00
N SER A 278 -7.50 -16.33 -0.03
CA SER A 278 -6.26 -15.90 -0.67
C SER A 278 -6.45 -14.60 -1.46
N TYR A 279 -5.44 -13.74 -1.52
CA TYR A 279 -5.53 -12.42 -2.17
C TYR A 279 -4.21 -11.96 -2.78
N SER A 280 -4.24 -10.90 -3.59
CA SER A 280 -3.02 -10.36 -4.22
C SER A 280 -2.21 -9.58 -3.19
N SER A 281 -0.93 -9.92 -3.02
CA SER A 281 0.02 -9.15 -2.21
C SER A 281 0.98 -8.30 -3.02
N ILE A 282 1.12 -8.64 -4.30
CA ILE A 282 2.03 -8.01 -5.24
C ILE A 282 1.27 -7.86 -6.56
N VAL A 283 1.39 -6.69 -7.17
CA VAL A 283 1.15 -6.48 -8.60
C VAL A 283 2.36 -5.73 -9.13
N ARG A 284 3.05 -6.29 -10.12
CA ARG A 284 4.25 -5.69 -10.74
C ARG A 284 4.23 -5.87 -12.24
N ALA A 285 4.55 -4.79 -12.95
CA ALA A 285 4.69 -4.83 -14.39
C ALA A 285 6.07 -5.34 -14.80
N LEU A 286 6.09 -6.23 -15.79
CA LEU A 286 7.29 -6.74 -16.45
C LEU A 286 7.31 -6.29 -17.91
N THR A 287 8.49 -6.23 -18.52
CA THR A 287 8.71 -5.84 -19.93
C THR A 287 8.46 -6.94 -20.98
N PRO A 288 8.64 -8.24 -20.71
CA PRO A 288 8.47 -9.27 -21.74
C PRO A 288 7.08 -9.27 -22.39
N ASN A 289 7.02 -9.75 -23.63
CA ASN A 289 5.80 -9.87 -24.44
C ASN A 289 5.02 -8.56 -24.64
N GLY A 290 5.69 -7.42 -24.65
CA GLY A 290 5.04 -6.11 -24.84
C GLY A 290 4.30 -5.60 -23.60
N GLY A 291 4.71 -6.04 -22.41
CA GLY A 291 4.13 -5.65 -21.13
C GLY A 291 3.21 -6.73 -20.54
N MET A 292 3.53 -7.18 -19.33
CA MET A 292 2.71 -8.13 -18.56
C MET A 292 2.71 -7.78 -17.07
N PHE A 293 1.87 -8.47 -16.29
CA PHE A 293 1.87 -8.36 -14.83
C PHE A 293 2.25 -9.67 -14.16
N ALA A 294 3.11 -9.60 -13.16
CA ALA A 294 3.26 -10.65 -12.16
C ALA A 294 2.45 -10.30 -10.91
N VAL A 295 1.57 -11.21 -10.51
CA VAL A 295 0.71 -11.07 -9.34
C VAL A 295 0.96 -12.22 -8.37
N ALA A 296 1.42 -11.92 -7.16
CA ALA A 296 1.57 -12.94 -6.13
C ALA A 296 0.24 -13.12 -5.38
N ALA A 297 -0.29 -14.33 -5.42
CA ALA A 297 -1.42 -14.74 -4.59
C ALA A 297 -0.86 -15.16 -3.21
N ARG A 298 -1.09 -14.31 -2.21
CA ARG A 298 -0.68 -14.55 -0.83
C ARG A 298 -1.39 -15.79 -0.30
N PHE A 299 -0.65 -16.60 0.45
CA PHE A 299 -1.06 -17.88 1.06
C PHE A 299 -1.24 -19.07 0.11
N THR A 300 -1.52 -18.89 -1.19
CA THR A 300 -1.57 -20.03 -2.13
C THR A 300 -0.20 -20.47 -2.63
N GLY A 301 0.82 -19.63 -2.49
CA GLY A 301 2.13 -19.85 -3.11
C GLY A 301 2.08 -19.84 -4.63
N GLU A 302 1.07 -19.18 -5.22
CA GLU A 302 0.99 -19.01 -6.66
C GLU A 302 1.45 -17.61 -7.09
N VAL A 303 2.15 -17.56 -8.22
CA VAL A 303 2.44 -16.31 -8.95
C VAL A 303 1.78 -16.38 -10.32
N TRP A 304 0.92 -15.42 -10.61
CA TRP A 304 0.13 -15.33 -11.82
C TRP A 304 0.77 -14.33 -12.77
N LEU A 305 1.19 -14.77 -13.95
CA LEU A 305 1.69 -13.94 -15.03
C LEU A 305 0.54 -13.64 -16.01
N ILE A 306 0.10 -12.40 -16.07
CA ILE A 306 -1.08 -11.95 -16.82
C ILE A 306 -0.61 -11.10 -18.00
N GLU A 307 -1.02 -11.44 -19.22
CA GLU A 307 -0.66 -10.72 -20.44
C GLU A 307 -1.84 -9.85 -20.92
N PRO A 308 -1.97 -8.59 -20.45
CA PRO A 308 -3.16 -7.77 -20.70
C PRO A 308 -3.30 -7.33 -22.16
N ASN A 309 -2.21 -7.37 -22.93
CA ASN A 309 -2.17 -6.95 -24.32
C ASN A 309 -2.60 -8.05 -25.31
N LYS A 310 -2.86 -9.28 -24.84
CA LYS A 310 -3.31 -10.40 -25.67
C LYS A 310 -4.83 -10.61 -25.55
N PRO A 311 -5.52 -11.03 -26.63
CA PRO A 311 -6.93 -11.39 -26.56
C PRO A 311 -7.21 -12.41 -25.46
N GLY A 312 -8.25 -12.15 -24.66
CA GLY A 312 -8.61 -13.00 -23.52
C GLY A 312 -7.75 -12.83 -22.28
N MET A 313 -6.67 -12.03 -22.33
CA MET A 313 -5.75 -11.76 -21.22
C MET A 313 -5.25 -13.04 -20.52
N PRO A 314 -4.51 -13.90 -21.24
CA PRO A 314 -4.12 -15.21 -20.74
C PRO A 314 -3.29 -15.11 -19.46
N VAL A 315 -3.46 -16.12 -18.60
CA VAL A 315 -2.81 -16.21 -17.28
C VAL A 315 -1.97 -17.48 -17.22
N THR A 316 -0.68 -17.34 -16.90
CA THR A 316 0.20 -18.45 -16.54
C THR A 316 0.38 -18.47 -15.03
N LYS A 317 0.04 -19.57 -14.37
CA LYS A 317 0.21 -19.73 -12.91
C LYS A 317 1.45 -20.54 -12.62
N LEU A 318 2.29 -20.06 -11.71
CA LEU A 318 3.49 -20.72 -11.23
C LEU A 318 3.32 -21.05 -9.75
N ASN A 319 3.61 -22.29 -9.37
CA ASN A 319 3.62 -22.72 -7.97
C ASN A 319 5.03 -22.56 -7.40
N THR A 320 5.16 -21.80 -6.31
CA THR A 320 6.45 -21.48 -5.69
C THR A 320 6.90 -22.47 -4.63
N HIS A 321 6.05 -23.41 -4.23
CA HIS A 321 6.37 -24.39 -3.20
C HIS A 321 7.49 -25.32 -3.64
N LEU A 322 8.44 -25.54 -2.75
CA LEU A 322 9.45 -26.58 -2.87
C LEU A 322 9.09 -27.76 -1.97
N PRO A 323 9.48 -28.99 -2.34
CA PRO A 323 9.36 -30.15 -1.45
C PRO A 323 10.06 -29.96 -0.09
N THR A 324 11.05 -29.07 -0.03
CA THR A 324 11.85 -28.75 1.15
C THR A 324 11.24 -27.66 2.04
N ASP A 325 10.10 -27.08 1.66
CA ASP A 325 9.50 -26.01 2.45
C ASP A 325 9.04 -26.54 3.82
N VAL A 326 9.41 -25.82 4.88
CA VAL A 326 9.18 -26.23 6.28
C VAL A 326 7.69 -26.37 6.58
N THR A 327 6.88 -25.60 5.86
CA THR A 327 5.44 -25.79 5.75
C THR A 327 5.09 -25.81 4.27
N GLN A 328 4.11 -26.61 3.85
CA GLN A 328 3.52 -26.50 2.49
C GLN A 328 2.76 -25.17 2.28
N ASN A 329 3.02 -24.16 3.09
CA ASN A 329 2.42 -22.84 3.03
C ASN A 329 3.45 -21.81 2.59
N ALA A 330 3.06 -20.94 1.67
CA ALA A 330 3.82 -19.76 1.29
C ALA A 330 3.30 -18.50 1.99
N TYR A 331 4.20 -17.56 2.25
CA TYR A 331 3.86 -16.20 2.66
C TYR A 331 4.46 -15.21 1.65
N LEU A 332 3.89 -15.17 0.45
CA LEU A 332 4.29 -14.22 -0.59
C LEU A 332 3.86 -12.80 -0.20
N TYR A 333 4.82 -11.89 -0.02
CA TYR A 333 4.55 -10.58 0.57
C TYR A 333 4.84 -9.39 -0.34
N ASP A 334 6.10 -9.12 -0.67
CA ASP A 334 6.51 -8.02 -1.55
C ASP A 334 7.54 -8.46 -2.60
N GLY A 335 7.79 -7.59 -3.56
CA GLY A 335 8.67 -7.91 -4.68
C GLY A 335 9.01 -6.73 -5.56
N PHE A 336 10.12 -6.88 -6.26
CA PHE A 336 10.69 -5.90 -7.19
C PHE A 336 11.27 -6.62 -8.41
N THR A 337 11.63 -5.86 -9.43
CA THR A 337 12.11 -6.40 -10.70
C THR A 337 13.60 -6.18 -10.90
N SER A 338 14.23 -6.94 -11.80
CA SER A 338 15.56 -6.58 -12.33
C SER A 338 15.52 -5.22 -13.04
N GLU A 339 16.68 -4.63 -13.33
CA GLU A 339 16.81 -3.30 -13.93
C GLU A 339 16.27 -3.17 -15.36
N ASP A 340 16.06 -4.30 -16.04
CA ASP A 340 15.44 -4.43 -17.36
C ASP A 340 13.94 -4.80 -17.26
N MET A 341 13.43 -4.98 -16.03
CA MET A 341 12.08 -5.38 -15.70
C MET A 341 11.66 -6.76 -16.24
N ARG A 342 12.63 -7.60 -16.62
CA ARG A 342 12.37 -8.96 -17.12
C ARG A 342 12.09 -9.93 -15.99
N TYR A 343 12.93 -9.90 -14.96
CA TYR A 343 12.85 -10.80 -13.81
C TYR A 343 12.09 -10.12 -12.68
N ILE A 344 11.35 -10.91 -11.90
CA ILE A 344 10.77 -10.48 -10.63
C ILE A 344 11.34 -11.30 -9.48
N PHE A 345 11.68 -10.61 -8.41
CA PHE A 345 12.14 -11.15 -7.14
C PHE A 345 11.04 -10.97 -6.10
N ILE A 346 10.54 -12.09 -5.56
CA ILE A 346 9.42 -12.11 -4.62
C ILE A 346 9.92 -12.65 -3.28
N SER A 347 9.61 -11.95 -2.18
CA SER A 347 9.85 -12.46 -0.84
C SER A 347 8.84 -13.55 -0.50
N ASP A 348 9.32 -14.73 -0.13
CA ASP A 348 8.54 -15.70 0.63
C ASP A 348 9.00 -15.62 2.08
N ARG A 349 8.13 -15.05 2.93
CA ARG A 349 8.50 -14.73 4.30
C ARG A 349 8.51 -15.98 5.17
N ARG A 350 8.35 -15.78 6.47
CA ARG A 350 8.30 -16.88 7.43
C ARG A 350 7.16 -17.84 7.10
N PRO A 351 7.38 -19.15 7.22
CA PRO A 351 8.57 -19.78 7.80
C PRO A 351 9.71 -20.10 6.79
N ASN A 352 9.54 -19.77 5.51
CA ASN A 352 10.43 -20.21 4.43
C ASN A 352 11.67 -19.31 4.24
N ASN A 353 11.54 -18.01 4.51
CA ASN A 353 12.63 -17.01 4.51
C ASN A 353 13.53 -17.07 3.25
N LYS A 354 12.92 -17.01 2.08
CA LYS A 354 13.61 -17.09 0.78
C LYS A 354 13.18 -15.98 -0.16
N ILE A 355 13.99 -15.75 -1.19
CA ILE A 355 13.63 -14.92 -2.35
C ILE A 355 13.46 -15.86 -3.55
N ILE A 356 12.37 -15.66 -4.28
CA ILE A 356 12.01 -16.40 -5.49
C ILE A 356 12.27 -15.50 -6.69
N ALA A 357 13.07 -15.96 -7.65
CA ALA A 357 13.31 -15.28 -8.91
C ALA A 357 12.51 -15.94 -10.04
N ILE A 358 11.71 -15.15 -10.76
CA ILE A 358 10.90 -15.60 -11.90
C ILE A 358 11.32 -14.81 -13.13
N ASP A 359 11.55 -15.51 -14.24
CA ASP A 359 11.78 -14.92 -15.54
C ASP A 359 10.43 -14.70 -16.25
N GLY A 360 10.09 -13.44 -16.53
CA GLY A 360 8.86 -13.09 -17.24
C GLY A 360 8.84 -13.51 -18.71
N GLU A 361 10.01 -13.68 -19.34
CA GLU A 361 10.09 -14.07 -20.75
C GLU A 361 9.82 -15.57 -20.92
N THR A 362 10.56 -16.41 -20.17
CA THR A 362 10.36 -17.86 -20.20
C THR A 362 9.18 -18.33 -19.34
N LYS A 363 8.64 -17.45 -18.49
CA LYS A 363 7.56 -17.71 -17.54
C LYS A 363 7.89 -18.86 -16.59
N LYS A 364 9.12 -18.88 -16.06
CA LYS A 364 9.62 -19.95 -15.18
C LYS A 364 10.21 -19.38 -13.90
N ILE A 365 10.09 -20.13 -12.82
CA ILE A 365 10.92 -19.92 -11.64
C ILE A 365 12.33 -20.35 -12.01
N VAL A 366 13.29 -19.42 -11.93
CA VAL A 366 14.69 -19.65 -12.34
C VAL A 366 15.62 -19.83 -11.15
N SER A 367 15.24 -19.33 -9.96
CA SER A 367 15.99 -19.53 -8.73
C SER A 367 15.08 -19.37 -7.51
N GLN A 368 15.42 -20.07 -6.44
CA GLN A 368 14.91 -19.83 -5.08
C GLN A 368 16.10 -19.94 -4.14
N PHE A 369 16.35 -18.90 -3.34
CA PHE A 369 17.54 -18.85 -2.50
C PHE A 369 17.24 -18.26 -1.11
N PRO A 370 17.99 -18.69 -0.07
CA PRO A 370 17.76 -18.23 1.29
C PRO A 370 18.03 -16.72 1.43
N ALA A 371 17.20 -16.06 2.23
CA ALA A 371 17.34 -14.66 2.62
C ALA A 371 17.49 -14.52 4.14
N GLY A 372 17.61 -13.29 4.64
CA GLY A 372 17.57 -13.02 6.07
C GLY A 372 16.20 -13.35 6.69
N CYS A 373 16.08 -13.19 8.00
CA CYS A 373 14.84 -13.49 8.72
C CYS A 373 13.69 -12.58 8.22
N SER A 374 12.58 -13.22 7.79
CA SER A 374 11.36 -12.57 7.32
C SER A 374 11.63 -11.50 6.24
N PRO A 375 12.14 -11.91 5.04
CA PRO A 375 12.51 -11.01 3.97
C PRO A 375 11.38 -10.02 3.65
N LEU A 376 11.74 -8.79 3.35
CA LEU A 376 10.85 -7.68 3.05
C LEU A 376 11.57 -6.82 2.02
N VAL A 377 11.51 -7.21 0.75
CA VAL A 377 12.42 -6.71 -0.29
C VAL A 377 12.02 -5.33 -0.84
N GLY A 378 10.81 -4.88 -0.54
CA GLY A 378 10.26 -3.58 -0.91
C GLY A 378 10.29 -3.35 -2.42
N SER A 379 10.75 -2.17 -2.83
CA SER A 379 10.99 -1.83 -4.24
C SER A 379 12.37 -2.29 -4.75
N GLY A 380 13.16 -2.96 -3.92
CA GLY A 380 14.53 -3.36 -4.21
C GLY A 380 15.47 -2.23 -4.58
N SER A 381 16.71 -2.60 -4.89
CA SER A 381 17.73 -1.73 -5.45
C SER A 381 18.81 -2.57 -6.15
N VAL A 382 19.52 -1.96 -7.09
CA VAL A 382 20.70 -2.53 -7.75
C VAL A 382 21.92 -1.65 -7.55
N LEU A 383 23.09 -2.28 -7.45
CA LEU A 383 24.40 -1.63 -7.44
C LEU A 383 25.24 -2.19 -8.58
N TYR A 384 25.79 -1.31 -9.41
CA TYR A 384 26.83 -1.65 -10.38
C TYR A 384 28.19 -1.52 -9.70
N ARG A 385 28.94 -2.62 -9.65
CA ARG A 385 30.29 -2.65 -9.09
C ARG A 385 31.30 -2.14 -10.12
N LYS A 386 32.50 -1.77 -9.65
CA LYS A 386 33.61 -1.29 -10.50
C LYS A 386 34.07 -2.33 -11.53
N ASP A 387 33.90 -3.61 -11.21
CA ASP A 387 34.22 -4.75 -12.10
C ASP A 387 33.14 -5.03 -13.15
N GLY A 388 32.04 -4.25 -13.17
CA GLY A 388 30.93 -4.41 -14.11
C GLY A 388 29.82 -5.35 -13.65
N SER A 389 30.03 -6.13 -12.58
CA SER A 389 28.99 -7.00 -12.01
C SER A 389 27.88 -6.20 -11.31
N LYS A 390 26.71 -6.83 -11.15
CA LYS A 390 25.54 -6.25 -10.50
C LYS A 390 25.23 -7.00 -9.21
N LEU A 391 24.85 -6.23 -8.20
CA LEU A 391 24.26 -6.77 -6.98
C LEU A 391 22.88 -6.18 -6.76
N TYR A 392 21.91 -7.04 -6.46
CA TYR A 392 20.57 -6.65 -6.04
C TYR A 392 20.45 -6.76 -4.53
N PHE A 393 19.59 -5.93 -3.95
CA PHE A 393 19.45 -5.81 -2.50
C PHE A 393 18.00 -5.92 -2.05
N GLY A 394 17.79 -6.66 -0.97
CA GLY A 394 16.52 -6.78 -0.26
C GLY A 394 16.70 -6.65 1.25
N SER A 395 15.79 -5.93 1.90
CA SER A 395 15.72 -5.79 3.35
C SER A 395 15.08 -7.02 4.03
N ASN A 396 15.25 -7.11 5.35
CA ASN A 396 14.73 -8.20 6.18
C ASN A 396 14.10 -7.60 7.44
N GLY A 397 12.78 -7.73 7.54
CA GLY A 397 11.97 -7.02 8.53
C GLY A 397 11.62 -7.84 9.78
N GLY A 398 12.18 -9.04 9.93
CA GLY A 398 11.89 -9.88 11.09
C GLY A 398 12.64 -9.40 12.33
N TYR A 399 11.97 -9.50 13.48
CA TYR A 399 12.54 -9.21 14.79
C TYR A 399 13.23 -10.47 15.34
N LEU A 400 14.44 -10.31 15.91
CA LEU A 400 15.19 -11.44 16.46
C LEU A 400 14.60 -11.96 17.77
N ASP A 401 13.86 -11.12 18.49
CA ASP A 401 13.19 -11.38 19.76
C ASP A 401 11.70 -11.75 19.62
N ASP A 402 11.25 -12.01 18.39
CA ASP A 402 9.84 -12.34 18.14
C ASP A 402 9.43 -13.61 18.91
N VAL A 403 8.44 -13.45 19.80
CA VAL A 403 7.92 -14.46 20.73
C VAL A 403 7.29 -15.65 19.99
N ASP A 404 7.00 -15.49 18.70
CA ASP A 404 6.50 -16.54 17.80
C ASP A 404 7.62 -17.53 17.34
N GLY A 405 8.86 -17.35 17.80
CA GLY A 405 9.90 -18.38 17.79
C GLY A 405 10.64 -18.60 16.47
N ASP A 406 10.08 -18.33 15.29
CA ASP A 406 10.70 -18.82 14.03
C ASP A 406 12.07 -18.18 13.68
N CYS A 407 12.33 -16.93 14.10
CA CYS A 407 13.65 -16.32 13.88
C CYS A 407 14.66 -16.61 15.00
N SER A 408 14.22 -16.66 16.26
CA SER A 408 15.05 -17.01 17.41
C SER A 408 15.39 -18.51 17.46
N THR A 409 14.52 -19.40 16.97
CA THR A 409 14.71 -20.86 16.97
C THR A 409 15.54 -21.39 15.78
N LYS A 410 15.56 -20.69 14.63
CA LYS A 410 16.34 -21.09 13.44
C LYS A 410 17.75 -20.48 13.36
N ASN A 411 18.31 -20.06 14.48
CA ASN A 411 19.67 -19.48 14.56
C ASN A 411 19.87 -18.20 13.71
N TYR A 412 18.84 -17.38 13.45
CA TYR A 412 19.10 -16.01 12.99
C TYR A 412 19.67 -15.23 14.18
N LYS A 413 20.96 -14.87 14.11
CA LYS A 413 21.69 -14.20 15.19
C LYS A 413 21.94 -12.71 14.94
N ASP A 414 21.77 -12.28 13.69
CA ASP A 414 22.10 -10.94 13.23
C ASP A 414 20.93 -10.36 12.42
N TYR A 415 20.72 -9.05 12.52
CA TYR A 415 19.94 -8.31 11.54
C TYR A 415 20.78 -8.11 10.28
N VAL A 416 20.17 -8.34 9.11
CA VAL A 416 20.91 -8.36 7.85
C VAL A 416 20.16 -7.67 6.71
N VAL A 417 20.90 -7.14 5.75
CA VAL A 417 20.45 -6.82 4.40
C VAL A 417 20.97 -7.91 3.45
N THR A 418 20.09 -8.47 2.64
CA THR A 418 20.43 -9.54 1.71
C THR A 418 20.87 -8.95 0.38
N ALA A 419 22.10 -9.28 -0.04
CA ALA A 419 22.62 -8.97 -1.36
C ALA A 419 22.76 -10.25 -2.20
N PHE A 420 22.36 -10.22 -3.46
CA PHE A 420 22.44 -11.34 -4.41
C PHE A 420 22.90 -10.89 -5.78
N ASP A 421 23.52 -11.79 -6.54
CA ASP A 421 24.18 -11.50 -7.82
C ASP A 421 23.24 -11.58 -9.05
N GLU A 422 23.77 -11.29 -10.24
CA GLU A 422 23.05 -11.43 -11.51
C GLU A 422 22.65 -12.86 -11.88
N ASN A 423 23.19 -13.87 -11.21
CA ASN A 423 22.79 -15.26 -11.36
C ASN A 423 21.71 -15.67 -10.35
N PHE A 424 21.17 -14.70 -9.61
CA PHE A 424 20.14 -14.88 -8.58
C PHE A 424 20.57 -15.85 -7.49
N LYS A 425 21.82 -15.71 -7.04
CA LYS A 425 22.39 -16.45 -5.92
C LYS A 425 22.74 -15.49 -4.80
N LEU A 426 22.56 -15.95 -3.56
CA LEU A 426 22.98 -15.21 -2.38
C LEU A 426 24.47 -14.86 -2.48
N PHE A 427 24.78 -13.58 -2.43
CA PHE A 427 26.14 -13.06 -2.49
C PHE A 427 26.66 -12.73 -1.09
N LYS A 428 25.89 -11.98 -0.28
CA LYS A 428 26.28 -11.59 1.08
C LYS A 428 25.05 -11.28 1.93
N GLN A 429 25.10 -11.67 3.20
CA GLN A 429 24.22 -11.12 4.24
C GLN A 429 25.00 -10.00 4.96
N ILE A 430 24.65 -8.75 4.70
CA ILE A 430 25.34 -7.58 5.25
C ILE A 430 24.74 -7.28 6.62
N LYS A 431 25.54 -7.43 7.68
CA LYS A 431 25.10 -7.14 9.05
C LYS A 431 24.75 -5.67 9.21
N VAL A 432 23.64 -5.41 9.88
CA VAL A 432 23.13 -4.09 10.26
C VAL A 432 22.71 -4.11 11.73
N PRO A 433 22.66 -2.96 12.43
CA PRO A 433 22.37 -2.93 13.86
C PRO A 433 20.89 -3.19 14.22
N ALA A 434 19.97 -3.07 13.25
CA ALA A 434 18.53 -3.24 13.46
C ALA A 434 17.85 -3.90 12.25
N ASN A 435 16.62 -4.39 12.43
CA ASN A 435 15.81 -4.90 11.33
C ASN A 435 15.55 -3.81 10.28
N SER A 436 15.46 -4.22 9.02
CA SER A 436 15.34 -3.31 7.88
C SER A 436 13.98 -3.41 7.21
N SER A 437 13.45 -2.28 6.75
CA SER A 437 12.14 -2.20 6.10
C SER A 437 12.22 -1.99 4.59
N SER A 438 13.25 -1.27 4.14
CA SER A 438 13.35 -0.76 2.77
C SER A 438 14.75 -0.24 2.47
N ILE A 439 15.10 -0.17 1.18
CA ILE A 439 16.43 0.20 0.71
C ILE A 439 16.34 1.25 -0.41
N ALA A 440 17.34 2.15 -0.45
CA ALA A 440 17.59 3.04 -1.57
C ALA A 440 19.06 3.05 -1.97
N ILE A 441 19.31 2.93 -3.27
CA ILE A 441 20.61 3.10 -3.90
C ILE A 441 20.45 4.11 -5.04
N HIS A 442 21.44 4.97 -5.22
CA HIS A 442 21.52 5.88 -6.37
C HIS A 442 22.97 5.99 -6.86
N PRO A 443 23.28 5.93 -8.18
CA PRO A 443 24.68 5.92 -8.66
C PRO A 443 25.57 7.03 -8.09
N ASN A 444 25.02 8.24 -7.97
CA ASN A 444 25.76 9.43 -7.50
C ASN A 444 25.82 9.60 -5.97
N ALA A 445 25.10 8.78 -5.20
CA ALA A 445 25.12 8.84 -3.74
C ALA A 445 26.21 7.89 -3.19
N PRO A 446 26.90 8.21 -2.09
CA PRO A 446 27.98 7.35 -1.57
C PRO A 446 27.49 6.08 -0.86
N TYR A 447 26.26 6.10 -0.31
CA TYR A 447 25.77 5.04 0.56
C TYR A 447 24.55 4.31 0.01
N ILE A 448 24.41 3.05 0.41
CA ILE A 448 23.13 2.35 0.41
C ILE A 448 22.40 2.82 1.67
N ALA A 449 21.24 3.47 1.51
CA ALA A 449 20.40 3.89 2.62
C ALA A 449 19.40 2.78 2.95
N VAL A 450 19.30 2.43 4.23
CA VAL A 450 18.48 1.32 4.72
C VAL A 450 17.57 1.84 5.84
N GLY A 451 16.27 1.83 5.57
CA GLY A 451 15.25 2.20 6.56
C GLY A 451 15.16 1.14 7.66
N GLY A 452 15.07 1.59 8.91
CA GLY A 452 14.91 0.75 10.09
C GLY A 452 13.47 0.72 10.59
N ASN A 453 12.99 -0.46 10.96
CA ASN A 453 11.73 -0.64 11.70
C ASN A 453 12.04 -0.52 13.21
N ALA A 454 11.19 0.16 13.99
CA ALA A 454 11.31 0.29 15.45
C ALA A 454 12.58 1.01 15.99
N GLY A 455 13.43 1.54 15.12
CA GLY A 455 14.57 2.42 15.47
C GLY A 455 14.33 3.88 15.08
N LYS A 456 15.10 4.79 15.67
CA LYS A 456 15.15 6.21 15.26
C LYS A 456 16.00 6.46 14.01
N ASP A 457 16.66 5.42 13.52
CA ASP A 457 17.90 5.56 12.77
C ASP A 457 17.75 5.13 11.32
N MET A 458 18.16 6.00 10.40
CA MET A 458 18.47 5.63 9.02
C MET A 458 19.88 5.04 8.98
N MET A 459 20.00 3.79 8.53
CA MET A 459 21.28 3.08 8.48
C MET A 459 21.95 3.25 7.12
N PHE A 460 23.27 3.38 7.12
CA PHE A 460 24.06 3.59 5.90
C PHE A 460 25.12 2.50 5.74
N ILE A 461 25.12 1.86 4.58
CA ILE A 461 26.10 0.84 4.17
C ILE A 461 27.01 1.43 3.08
N ASP A 462 28.31 1.18 3.19
CA ASP A 462 29.30 1.52 2.16
C ASP A 462 29.10 0.64 0.91
N LYS A 463 29.02 1.26 -0.25
CA LYS A 463 28.74 0.55 -1.51
C LYS A 463 29.88 -0.34 -1.99
N GLU A 464 31.12 0.01 -1.68
CA GLU A 464 32.29 -0.73 -2.17
C GLU A 464 32.62 -1.89 -1.22
N LYS A 465 32.64 -1.60 0.09
CA LYS A 465 32.96 -2.58 1.14
C LYS A 465 31.79 -3.50 1.47
N LEU A 466 30.55 -3.05 1.23
CA LEU A 466 29.32 -3.73 1.63
C LEU A 466 29.30 -4.02 3.13
N GLU A 467 29.57 -2.98 3.91
CA GLU A 467 29.65 -2.99 5.37
C GLU A 467 28.88 -1.80 5.93
N TYR A 468 28.22 -2.01 7.06
CA TYR A 468 27.60 -0.94 7.82
C TYR A 468 28.65 0.12 8.20
N VAL A 469 28.31 1.39 8.02
CA VAL A 469 29.18 2.54 8.33
C VAL A 469 28.69 3.27 9.56
N LYS A 470 27.43 3.73 9.53
CA LYS A 470 26.84 4.56 10.58
C LYS A 470 25.32 4.62 10.45
N SER A 471 24.71 5.16 11.50
CA SER A 471 23.29 5.53 11.56
C SER A 471 23.13 7.05 11.73
N VAL A 472 22.02 7.60 11.27
CA VAL A 472 21.59 8.98 11.54
C VAL A 472 20.21 8.93 12.18
N ASP A 473 20.05 9.59 13.34
CA ASP A 473 18.74 9.77 13.96
C ASP A 473 17.89 10.69 13.08
N VAL A 474 16.85 10.11 12.50
CA VAL A 474 15.89 10.79 11.62
C VAL A 474 14.49 10.77 12.24
N GLY A 475 14.31 10.21 13.45
CA GLY A 475 13.03 9.96 14.12
C GLY A 475 12.52 8.53 13.93
N TYR A 476 11.34 8.18 14.46
CA TYR A 476 10.85 6.80 14.42
C TYR A 476 10.13 6.44 13.11
N ASP A 477 10.11 5.13 12.81
CA ASP A 477 9.45 4.49 11.66
C ASP A 477 9.89 5.09 10.32
N THR A 478 11.18 4.83 10.04
CA THR A 478 12.00 5.49 9.00
C THR A 478 11.93 4.77 7.66
N ASP A 479 10.72 4.56 7.19
CA ASP A 479 10.48 3.70 6.04
C ASP A 479 10.55 4.46 4.70
N TYR A 480 10.92 3.68 3.68
CA TYR A 480 10.90 4.03 2.26
C TYR A 480 11.80 5.22 1.88
N PRO A 481 13.10 5.19 2.21
CA PRO A 481 14.02 6.23 1.77
C PRO A 481 14.01 6.31 0.24
N GLU A 482 14.18 7.53 -0.28
CA GLU A 482 14.21 7.80 -1.72
C GLU A 482 15.22 8.88 -2.07
N TYR A 483 16.11 8.58 -3.01
CA TYR A 483 17.01 9.59 -3.56
C TYR A 483 16.31 10.41 -4.65
N THR A 484 16.67 11.69 -4.76
CA THR A 484 16.30 12.54 -5.89
C THR A 484 16.93 12.05 -7.20
N ARG A 485 16.44 12.56 -8.33
CA ARG A 485 16.91 12.16 -9.67
C ARG A 485 18.43 12.20 -9.83
N ASP A 486 19.05 13.25 -9.28
CA ASP A 486 20.49 13.48 -9.35
C ASP A 486 21.27 12.76 -8.24
N GLY A 487 20.58 12.15 -7.28
CA GLY A 487 21.15 11.52 -6.10
C GLY A 487 21.67 12.50 -5.05
N LYS A 488 21.39 13.79 -5.18
CA LYS A 488 21.90 14.83 -4.28
C LYS A 488 21.21 14.83 -2.93
N TYR A 489 19.93 14.52 -2.89
CA TYR A 489 19.15 14.51 -1.65
C TYR A 489 18.53 13.15 -1.39
N LEU A 490 18.38 12.82 -0.10
CA LEU A 490 17.70 11.65 0.41
C LEU A 490 16.46 12.09 1.19
N TYR A 491 15.29 11.68 0.71
CA TYR A 491 14.00 11.90 1.34
C TYR A 491 13.69 10.76 2.30
N ILE A 492 13.27 11.09 3.51
CA ILE A 492 13.01 10.14 4.58
C ILE A 492 11.74 10.56 5.31
N ASN A 493 10.82 9.62 5.50
CA ASN A 493 9.66 9.84 6.34
C ASN A 493 10.00 9.53 7.80
N SER A 494 9.40 10.28 8.72
CA SER A 494 9.35 9.93 10.14
C SER A 494 7.90 10.03 10.61
N SER A 495 7.28 8.85 10.72
CA SER A 495 5.82 8.73 10.89
C SER A 495 5.40 8.65 12.36
N SER A 496 6.13 7.91 13.20
CA SER A 496 5.86 7.85 14.65
C SER A 496 6.55 9.02 15.38
N GLY A 497 5.74 9.90 15.99
CA GLY A 497 6.22 11.02 16.82
C GLY A 497 6.71 12.26 16.06
N GLY A 498 6.74 12.24 14.72
CA GLY A 498 7.23 13.35 13.90
C GLY A 498 6.17 14.03 13.03
N ASP A 499 5.30 13.27 12.35
CA ASP A 499 4.51 13.78 11.22
C ASP A 499 5.41 14.60 10.27
N ARG A 500 6.61 14.08 9.95
CA ARG A 500 7.65 14.79 9.20
C ARG A 500 8.11 14.04 7.95
N LEU A 501 8.33 14.81 6.90
CA LEU A 501 9.25 14.48 5.82
C LEU A 501 10.56 15.23 6.07
N LYS A 502 11.67 14.52 6.18
CA LYS A 502 13.01 15.09 6.33
C LYS A 502 13.83 14.83 5.08
N ILE A 503 14.63 15.82 4.70
CA ILE A 503 15.44 15.78 3.49
C ILE A 503 16.89 16.02 3.90
N TYR A 504 17.78 15.14 3.48
CA TYR A 504 19.20 15.16 3.81
C TYR A 504 20.04 15.32 2.54
N ASP A 505 21.14 16.06 2.63
CA ASP A 505 22.18 16.01 1.61
C ASP A 505 22.83 14.62 1.62
N SER A 506 22.88 13.94 0.48
CA SER A 506 23.25 12.52 0.39
C SER A 506 24.72 12.24 0.70
N LYS A 507 25.59 13.25 0.60
CA LYS A 507 27.03 13.13 0.84
C LYS A 507 27.39 13.43 2.29
N THR A 508 26.94 14.59 2.77
CA THR A 508 27.24 15.07 4.12
C THR A 508 26.34 14.47 5.18
N LEU A 509 25.16 13.96 4.76
CA LEU A 509 24.09 13.47 5.63
C LEU A 509 23.62 14.51 6.66
N LYS A 510 23.73 15.80 6.30
CA LYS A 510 23.12 16.91 7.05
C LYS A 510 21.71 17.14 6.55
N GLN A 511 20.77 17.38 7.48
CA GLN A 511 19.40 17.76 7.14
C GLN A 511 19.42 19.13 6.45
N VAL A 512 18.76 19.23 5.29
CA VAL A 512 18.68 20.45 4.47
C VAL A 512 17.27 21.04 4.40
N ALA A 513 16.25 20.22 4.65
CA ALA A 513 14.86 20.67 4.74
C ALA A 513 14.01 19.70 5.58
N GLU A 514 12.90 20.19 6.09
CA GLU A 514 11.90 19.41 6.81
C GLU A 514 10.51 19.99 6.54
N TYR A 515 9.52 19.12 6.37
CA TYR A 515 8.13 19.50 6.17
C TYR A 515 7.22 18.70 7.10
N ARG A 516 6.18 19.34 7.62
CA ARG A 516 5.10 18.63 8.33
C ARG A 516 4.21 17.90 7.33
N ILE A 517 4.19 16.58 7.40
CA ILE A 517 3.37 15.68 6.59
C ILE A 517 2.72 14.68 7.56
N PRO A 518 1.43 14.82 7.89
CA PRO A 518 0.73 13.92 8.81
C PRO A 518 0.72 12.46 8.33
N ALA A 519 1.20 11.55 9.18
CA ALA A 519 1.35 10.12 8.86
C ALA A 519 1.93 9.88 7.45
N PRO A 520 3.17 10.35 7.18
CA PRO A 520 3.81 10.18 5.89
C PRO A 520 4.14 8.71 5.66
N ALA A 521 3.94 8.23 4.44
CA ALA A 521 4.27 6.89 3.98
C ALA A 521 5.06 6.97 2.66
N GLY A 522 4.96 5.97 1.77
CA GLY A 522 5.84 5.80 0.61
C GLY A 522 6.23 7.09 -0.14
N ILE A 523 7.52 7.21 -0.47
CA ILE A 523 8.10 8.27 -1.31
C ILE A 523 8.43 7.69 -2.69
N PHE A 524 8.04 8.40 -3.74
CA PHE A 524 8.16 7.96 -5.13
C PHE A 524 8.76 9.07 -6.00
N ALA A 525 10.01 8.90 -6.43
CA ALA A 525 10.63 9.76 -7.43
C ALA A 525 10.05 9.48 -8.82
N HIS A 526 9.71 10.52 -9.58
CA HIS A 526 9.27 10.37 -10.96
C HIS A 526 10.36 9.77 -11.83
N ALA A 527 11.63 10.12 -11.58
CA ALA A 527 12.79 9.56 -12.26
C ALA A 527 12.86 8.02 -12.26
N ARG A 528 12.09 7.31 -11.41
CA ARG A 528 11.91 5.86 -11.53
C ARG A 528 11.43 5.38 -12.88
N VAL A 529 10.72 6.18 -13.66
CA VAL A 529 10.35 5.78 -15.03
C VAL A 529 11.55 5.70 -15.98
N LEU A 530 12.67 6.35 -15.64
CA LEU A 530 13.88 6.42 -16.45
C LEU A 530 14.84 5.26 -16.16
N TRP A 531 14.90 4.79 -14.91
CA TRP A 531 15.82 3.73 -14.50
C TRP A 531 15.12 2.44 -14.04
N GLY A 532 13.83 2.51 -13.74
CA GLY A 532 12.98 1.43 -13.23
C GLY A 532 13.33 1.01 -11.81
N LEU A 533 14.46 0.31 -11.64
CA LEU A 533 14.95 -0.12 -10.34
C LEU A 533 15.87 0.95 -9.73
N LYS A 534 15.75 1.20 -8.43
CA LYS A 534 16.63 2.15 -7.73
C LYS A 534 18.10 1.74 -7.88
N GLY A 535 18.95 2.70 -8.24
CA GLY A 535 20.37 2.46 -8.46
C GLY A 535 20.72 2.06 -9.89
N ALA A 536 19.71 1.80 -10.74
CA ALA A 536 19.93 1.59 -12.16
C ALA A 536 20.33 2.87 -12.90
N LYS A 537 20.98 2.69 -14.05
CA LYS A 537 21.36 3.81 -14.92
C LYS A 537 20.11 4.47 -15.52
N GLU A 538 20.17 5.78 -15.66
CA GLU A 538 19.12 6.56 -16.32
C GLU A 538 19.01 6.18 -17.81
N ARG A 539 17.80 6.12 -18.33
CA ARG A 539 17.48 5.87 -19.74
C ARG A 539 16.41 6.86 -20.21
N PRO A 540 16.26 7.10 -21.53
CA PRO A 540 15.16 7.90 -22.06
C PRO A 540 13.79 7.40 -21.59
N ILE A 541 12.83 8.32 -21.42
CA ILE A 541 11.45 7.95 -21.09
C ILE A 541 10.88 6.99 -22.16
N GLY A 542 10.10 6.01 -21.73
CA GLY A 542 9.54 4.98 -22.60
C GLY A 542 10.53 3.91 -23.09
N SER A 543 11.78 3.89 -22.63
CA SER A 543 12.77 2.86 -23.02
C SER A 543 12.28 1.42 -22.74
N PHE A 544 11.49 1.23 -21.69
CA PHE A 544 10.94 -0.09 -21.32
C PHE A 544 9.72 -0.51 -22.16
N ALA A 545 9.12 0.37 -22.96
CA ALA A 545 7.93 0.04 -23.75
C ALA A 545 8.22 -0.95 -24.89
N ASN A 546 9.46 -0.98 -25.39
CA ASN A 546 9.86 -1.73 -26.58
C ASN A 546 10.89 -2.82 -26.24
N TYR A 547 10.49 -3.81 -25.43
CA TYR A 547 11.32 -5.00 -25.17
C TYR A 547 11.56 -5.80 -26.48
N PRO A 548 12.75 -6.34 -26.75
CA PRO A 548 13.96 -6.35 -25.92
C PRO A 548 14.61 -4.97 -25.89
N LEU A 549 15.08 -4.55 -24.71
CA LEU A 549 15.92 -3.35 -24.61
C LEU A 549 17.04 -3.51 -25.64
N LYS A 550 17.03 -2.70 -26.70
CA LYS A 550 18.15 -2.67 -27.63
C LYS A 550 19.34 -2.22 -26.81
N ASP A 551 20.33 -3.09 -26.64
CA ASP A 551 21.58 -2.74 -25.97
C ASP A 551 22.15 -1.51 -26.69
N ASN A 552 22.17 -0.38 -25.98
CA ASN A 552 22.83 0.86 -26.42
C ASN A 552 24.20 0.94 -25.78
#